data_AF-A0A838FGX1-F1
#
_entry.id   AF-A0A838FGX1-F1
#
_cell.length_a   1.000
_cell.length_b   1.000
_cell.length_c   1.000
_cell.angle_alpha   90.00
_cell.angle_beta   90.00
_cell.angle_gamma   90.00
#
_symmetry.space_group_name_H-M   'P 1'
#
loop_
_entity.id
_entity.type
_entity.pdbx_description
1 polymer ?
#
loop_
_entity_poly.entity_id
_entity_poly.type
_entity_poly.pdbx_seq_one_letter_code
_entity_poly.pdbx_strand_id
1 'polypeptide(L)'
;MPAARRPPLPIPENPPPGPFRRGFFASPLRGPWLTSIIGSSLLPLIVICAVTGFLSHAAYDPRPAGFSLYFFNWPSGPTYLYSVTQGLHVITGLAAIPILLAKLWSVIPKLFEWPPVLSVAHGLERLALAMLVGGALFVFFTGVLNIQVYYAWSFSFIPAHYYGSFVFLAGLALHLGVKAPVIFRAYREHGLAPLHQRLDSTLAES
;
A
#
# COMPACT_ATOMS: atom_id res chain seq x y z
N MET A 1 -24.27 30.18 14.08
CA MET A 1 -24.75 28.91 14.66
C MET A 1 -23.81 27.79 14.24
N PRO A 2 -23.11 27.10 15.16
CA PRO A 2 -22.27 25.97 14.81
C PRO A 2 -23.16 24.81 14.33
N ALA A 3 -22.86 24.24 13.17
CA ALA A 3 -23.59 23.10 12.63
C ALA A 3 -23.52 21.92 13.60
N ALA A 4 -24.68 21.45 14.08
CA ALA A 4 -24.78 20.29 14.94
C ALA A 4 -24.14 19.08 14.23
N ARG A 5 -23.02 18.56 14.76
CA ARG A 5 -22.45 17.29 14.30
C ARG A 5 -23.52 16.22 14.52
N ARG A 6 -23.96 15.57 13.44
CA ARG A 6 -24.78 14.37 13.53
C ARG A 6 -24.07 13.35 14.44
N PRO A 7 -24.77 12.72 15.39
CA PRO A 7 -24.17 11.69 16.22
C PRO A 7 -23.67 10.53 15.32
N PRO A 8 -22.55 9.89 15.67
CA PRO A 8 -22.10 8.68 14.99
C PRO A 8 -23.22 7.64 14.98
N LEU A 9 -23.37 6.91 13.87
CA LEU A 9 -24.31 5.80 13.81
C LEU A 9 -23.99 4.78 14.93
N PRO A 10 -25.01 4.17 15.57
CA PRO A 10 -24.79 3.16 16.60
C PRO A 10 -23.94 2.01 16.05
N ILE A 11 -22.85 1.66 16.74
CA ILE A 11 -22.07 0.47 16.41
C ILE A 11 -22.89 -0.74 16.86
N PRO A 12 -23.22 -1.70 15.97
CA PRO A 12 -23.96 -2.89 16.36
C PRO A 12 -23.23 -3.65 17.47
N GLU A 13 -23.92 -3.96 18.57
CA GLU A 13 -23.33 -4.64 19.74
C GLU A 13 -22.83 -6.06 19.41
N ASN A 14 -23.35 -6.67 18.34
CA ASN A 14 -23.03 -8.03 17.92
C ASN A 14 -22.52 -8.08 16.47
N PRO A 15 -21.19 -8.04 16.22
CA PRO A 15 -20.66 -8.29 14.89
C PRO A 15 -20.90 -9.75 14.47
N PRO A 16 -20.92 -10.05 13.15
CA PRO A 16 -21.04 -11.41 12.65
C PRO A 16 -19.99 -12.36 13.27
N PRO A 17 -20.28 -13.67 13.38
CA PRO A 17 -19.32 -14.65 13.88
C PRO A 17 -18.06 -14.74 12.99
N GLY A 18 -17.00 -15.34 13.53
CA GLY A 18 -15.75 -15.57 12.80
C GLY A 18 -14.86 -14.32 12.73
N PRO A 19 -14.31 -13.96 11.56
CA PRO A 19 -13.24 -12.97 11.43
C PRO A 19 -13.66 -11.53 11.77
N PHE A 20 -14.96 -11.27 11.89
CA PHE A 20 -15.51 -9.97 12.30
C PHE A 20 -15.50 -9.74 13.82
N ARG A 21 -15.16 -10.77 14.62
CA ARG A 21 -15.02 -10.65 16.08
C ARG A 21 -13.61 -10.19 16.46
N ARG A 22 -13.51 -9.23 17.40
CA ARG A 22 -12.24 -8.62 17.84
C ARG A 22 -11.16 -9.64 18.25
N GLY A 23 -11.55 -10.74 18.89
CA GLY A 23 -10.62 -11.78 19.36
C GLY A 23 -10.11 -12.74 18.28
N PHE A 24 -10.73 -12.79 17.09
CA PHE A 24 -10.39 -13.80 16.07
C PHE A 24 -8.95 -13.68 15.56
N PHE A 25 -8.45 -12.45 15.45
CA PHE A 25 -7.09 -12.16 14.98
C PHE A 25 -6.16 -11.66 16.09
N ALA A 26 -6.44 -11.98 17.35
CA ALA A 26 -5.60 -11.53 18.47
C ALA A 26 -4.15 -12.03 18.32
N SER A 27 -3.19 -11.12 18.45
CA SER A 27 -1.75 -11.45 18.46
C SER A 27 -0.99 -10.34 19.19
N PRO A 28 -0.15 -10.66 20.20
CA PRO A 28 0.64 -9.68 20.93
C PRO A 28 1.60 -8.87 20.05
N LEU A 29 2.01 -9.45 18.90
CA LEU A 29 2.94 -8.83 17.97
C LEU A 29 2.26 -7.82 17.02
N ARG A 30 0.93 -7.85 16.88
CA ARG A 30 0.16 -6.94 16.01
C ARG A 30 -0.06 -5.57 16.68
N GLY A 31 1.03 -4.89 16.98
CA GLY A 31 1.02 -3.53 17.52
C GLY A 31 1.06 -2.43 16.45
N PRO A 32 0.62 -1.20 16.79
CA PRO A 32 0.78 -0.03 15.91
C PRO A 32 2.22 0.24 15.50
N TRP A 33 3.17 0.01 16.42
CA TRP A 33 4.60 0.22 16.18
C TRP A 33 5.15 -0.71 15.08
N LEU A 34 4.98 -2.03 15.23
CA LEU A 34 5.43 -3.01 14.25
C LEU A 34 4.78 -2.76 12.88
N THR A 35 3.47 -2.51 12.88
CA THR A 35 2.70 -2.19 11.66
C THR A 35 3.22 -0.94 10.94
N SER A 36 3.72 0.03 11.71
CA SER A 36 4.30 1.27 11.17
C SER A 36 5.71 1.04 10.62
N ILE A 37 6.57 0.30 11.32
CA ILE A 37 7.92 -0.03 10.82
C ILE A 37 7.85 -0.83 9.52
N ILE A 38 7.02 -1.87 9.47
CA ILE A 38 6.81 -2.68 8.25
C ILE A 38 6.25 -1.80 7.12
N GLY A 39 5.32 -0.89 7.44
CA GLY A 39 4.77 0.04 6.45
C GLY A 39 5.81 1.02 5.91
N SER A 40 6.64 1.59 6.78
CA SER A 40 7.66 2.57 6.40
C SER A 40 8.80 1.95 5.60
N SER A 41 9.20 0.71 5.91
CA SER A 41 10.25 0.00 5.15
C SER A 41 9.82 -0.37 3.73
N LEU A 42 8.51 -0.50 3.47
CA LEU A 42 7.98 -0.70 2.12
C LEU A 42 8.12 0.53 1.23
N LEU A 43 8.05 1.74 1.79
CA LEU A 43 8.05 2.99 1.00
C LEU A 43 9.26 3.13 0.06
N PRO A 44 10.52 3.01 0.50
CA PRO A 44 11.65 3.13 -0.41
C PRO A 44 11.65 2.07 -1.50
N LEU A 45 11.28 0.82 -1.18
CA LEU A 45 11.21 -0.26 -2.17
C LEU A 45 10.12 0.01 -3.21
N ILE A 46 8.93 0.43 -2.77
CA ILE A 46 7.82 0.78 -3.66
C ILE A 46 8.21 1.97 -4.55
N VAL A 47 8.83 3.01 -4.00
CA VAL A 47 9.24 4.20 -4.75
C VAL A 47 10.25 3.83 -5.83
N ILE A 48 11.31 3.09 -5.48
CA ILE A 48 12.31 2.65 -6.47
C ILE A 48 11.67 1.77 -7.54
N CYS A 49 10.87 0.78 -7.14
CA CYS A 49 10.19 -0.12 -8.07
C CYS A 49 9.23 0.64 -9.01
N ALA A 50 8.40 1.52 -8.48
CA ALA A 50 7.46 2.31 -9.27
C ALA A 50 8.17 3.24 -10.25
N VAL A 51 9.16 4.01 -9.79
CA VAL A 51 9.91 4.93 -10.65
C VAL A 51 10.61 4.17 -11.76
N THR A 52 11.32 3.09 -11.43
CA THR A 52 12.03 2.28 -12.44
C THR A 52 11.08 1.56 -13.40
N GLY A 53 9.90 1.13 -12.94
CA GLY A 53 8.86 0.54 -13.80
C GLY A 53 8.28 1.55 -14.79
N PHE A 54 8.05 2.79 -14.34
CA PHE A 54 7.62 3.87 -15.23
C PHE A 54 8.70 4.29 -16.23
N LEU A 55 9.97 4.29 -15.81
CA LEU A 55 11.10 4.50 -16.72
C LEU A 55 11.18 3.37 -17.77
N SER A 56 10.99 2.12 -17.36
CA SER A 56 10.94 0.96 -18.26
C SER A 56 9.79 1.09 -19.28
N HIS A 57 8.61 1.52 -18.85
CA HIS A 57 7.49 1.78 -19.76
C HIS A 57 7.79 2.93 -20.74
N ALA A 58 8.41 4.02 -20.28
CA ALA A 58 8.83 5.11 -21.16
C ALA A 58 9.89 4.69 -22.19
N ALA A 59 10.76 3.74 -21.84
CA ALA A 59 11.71 3.14 -22.78
C ALA A 59 11.02 2.22 -23.80
N TYR A 60 9.97 1.50 -23.39
CA TYR A 60 9.20 0.59 -24.23
C TYR A 60 8.35 1.33 -25.27
N ASP A 61 7.67 2.41 -24.86
CA ASP A 61 6.86 3.25 -25.76
C ASP A 61 7.35 4.71 -25.73
N PRO A 62 8.42 5.04 -26.50
CA PRO A 62 9.03 6.36 -26.48
C PRO A 62 8.22 7.43 -27.23
N ARG A 63 7.12 7.06 -27.90
CA ARG A 63 6.26 7.99 -28.65
C ARG A 63 4.82 7.91 -28.12
N PRO A 64 4.44 8.80 -27.20
CA PRO A 64 3.11 8.75 -26.64
C PRO A 64 2.06 9.08 -27.72
N ALA A 65 1.18 8.13 -28.01
CA ALA A 65 -0.08 8.45 -28.66
C ALA A 65 -1.05 8.99 -27.58
N GLY A 66 -1.37 10.29 -27.59
CA GLY A 66 -2.35 10.90 -26.70
C GLY A 66 -1.77 11.55 -25.43
N PHE A 67 -2.41 11.37 -24.27
CA PHE A 67 -1.95 11.92 -22.99
C PHE A 67 -0.68 11.19 -22.51
N SER A 68 0.48 11.71 -22.89
CA SER A 68 1.76 11.26 -22.33
C SER A 68 1.94 11.74 -20.90
N LEU A 69 2.33 10.84 -20.00
CA LEU A 69 2.92 11.22 -18.71
C LEU A 69 4.40 11.57 -18.81
N TYR A 70 5.04 11.29 -19.96
CA TYR A 70 6.47 11.50 -20.19
C TYR A 70 6.67 12.58 -21.25
N PHE A 71 7.33 13.68 -20.86
CA PHE A 71 7.65 14.81 -21.74
C PHE A 71 9.12 14.82 -22.15
N PHE A 72 9.80 13.66 -22.10
CA PHE A 72 11.21 13.50 -22.44
C PHE A 72 11.42 12.32 -23.38
N ASN A 73 12.46 12.41 -24.22
CA ASN A 73 12.91 11.29 -25.04
C ASN A 73 13.72 10.32 -24.18
N TRP A 74 13.43 9.02 -24.25
CA TRP A 74 14.24 8.02 -23.56
C TRP A 74 15.70 8.09 -24.04
N PRO A 75 16.67 8.31 -23.14
CA PRO A 75 18.07 8.40 -23.53
C PRO A 75 18.58 7.02 -24.00
N SER A 76 19.19 6.97 -25.17
CA SER A 76 19.80 5.75 -25.73
C SER A 76 21.15 5.39 -25.09
N GLY A 77 21.64 6.22 -24.17
CA GLY A 77 22.90 6.03 -23.46
C GLY A 77 22.84 6.53 -22.01
N PRO A 78 23.71 5.99 -21.13
CA PRO A 78 24.69 4.94 -21.39
C PRO A 78 24.03 3.56 -21.61
N THR A 79 24.73 2.64 -22.29
CA THR A 79 24.17 1.34 -22.71
C THR A 79 23.68 0.45 -21.56
N TYR A 80 24.15 0.68 -20.34
CA TYR A 80 23.75 -0.06 -19.14
C TYR A 80 22.52 0.54 -18.42
N LEU A 81 22.04 1.72 -18.82
CA LEU A 81 20.98 2.45 -18.11
C LEU A 81 19.70 1.62 -17.97
N TYR A 82 19.26 0.99 -19.06
CA TYR A 82 18.08 0.12 -19.04
C TYR A 82 18.29 -1.09 -18.13
N SER A 83 19.45 -1.75 -18.20
CA SER A 83 19.76 -2.90 -17.35
C SER A 83 19.78 -2.54 -15.86
N VAL A 84 20.31 -1.38 -15.50
CA VAL A 84 20.32 -0.91 -14.10
C VAL A 84 18.91 -0.61 -13.61
N THR A 85 18.13 0.15 -14.38
CA THR A 85 16.75 0.50 -13.99
C THR A 85 15.87 -0.74 -13.92
N GLN A 86 15.96 -1.65 -14.89
CA GLN A 86 15.23 -2.90 -14.91
C GLN A 86 15.66 -3.84 -13.77
N GLY A 87 16.96 -3.93 -13.49
CA GLY A 87 17.48 -4.70 -12.37
C GLY A 87 16.97 -4.18 -11.02
N LEU A 88 17.00 -2.86 -10.83
CA LEU A 88 16.43 -2.20 -9.65
C LEU A 88 14.93 -2.48 -9.51
N HIS A 89 14.16 -2.40 -10.60
CA HIS A 89 12.73 -2.69 -10.60
C HIS A 89 12.45 -4.10 -10.08
N VAL A 90 13.12 -5.11 -10.66
CA VAL A 90 12.92 -6.52 -10.29
C VAL A 90 13.40 -6.80 -8.86
N ILE A 91 14.61 -6.35 -8.50
CA ILE A 91 15.19 -6.61 -7.18
C ILE A 91 14.34 -5.96 -6.07
N THR A 92 13.95 -4.70 -6.23
CA THR A 92 13.12 -4.02 -5.22
C THR A 92 11.69 -4.57 -5.17
N GLY A 93 11.12 -4.96 -6.31
CA GLY A 93 9.86 -5.70 -6.38
C GLY A 93 9.91 -7.02 -5.59
N LEU A 94 10.94 -7.85 -5.82
CA LEU A 94 11.10 -9.11 -5.08
C LEU A 94 11.37 -8.88 -3.59
N ALA A 95 12.22 -7.92 -3.24
CA ALA A 95 12.54 -7.58 -1.85
C ALA A 95 11.32 -7.07 -1.07
N ALA A 96 10.38 -6.40 -1.73
CA ALA A 96 9.17 -5.91 -1.10
C ALA A 96 8.15 -7.03 -0.78
N ILE A 97 8.18 -8.19 -1.47
CA ILE A 97 7.22 -9.29 -1.25
C ILE A 97 7.16 -9.75 0.22
N PRO A 98 8.27 -10.17 0.87
CA PRO A 98 8.19 -10.64 2.27
C PRO A 98 7.68 -9.56 3.21
N ILE A 99 8.06 -8.30 2.99
CA ILE A 99 7.63 -7.16 3.82
C ILE A 99 6.15 -6.86 3.57
N LEU A 100 5.67 -6.98 2.34
CA LEU A 100 4.27 -6.81 1.96
C LEU A 100 3.41 -7.91 2.58
N LEU A 101 3.87 -9.16 2.56
CA LEU A 101 3.17 -10.28 3.22
C LEU A 101 3.09 -10.04 4.74
N ALA A 102 4.18 -9.60 5.37
CA ALA A 102 4.17 -9.19 6.78
C ALA A 102 3.21 -8.02 7.02
N LYS A 103 3.15 -7.05 6.10
CA LYS A 103 2.21 -5.93 6.18
C LYS A 103 0.77 -6.42 6.12
N LEU A 104 0.43 -7.26 5.16
CA LEU A 104 -0.91 -7.84 5.01
C LEU A 104 -1.30 -8.64 6.25
N TRP A 105 -0.39 -9.45 6.80
CA TRP A 105 -0.61 -10.14 8.07
C TRP A 105 -0.86 -9.18 9.23
N SER A 106 -0.14 -8.07 9.31
CA SER A 106 -0.30 -7.09 10.40
C SER A 106 -1.63 -6.34 10.32
N VAL A 107 -2.18 -6.17 9.11
CA VAL A 107 -3.42 -5.41 8.88
C VAL A 107 -4.62 -6.27 8.51
N ILE A 108 -4.51 -7.60 8.52
CA ILE A 108 -5.61 -8.50 8.18
C ILE A 108 -6.92 -8.23 8.96
N PRO A 109 -6.91 -7.84 10.26
CA PRO A 109 -8.16 -7.56 10.97
C PRO A 109 -8.92 -6.38 10.33
N LYS A 110 -8.19 -5.43 9.74
CA LYS A 110 -8.80 -4.28 9.06
C LYS A 110 -9.66 -4.71 7.89
N LEU A 111 -9.37 -5.83 7.23
CA LEU A 111 -10.21 -6.31 6.12
C LEU A 111 -11.60 -6.74 6.60
N PHE A 112 -11.73 -7.12 7.87
CA PHE A 112 -12.96 -7.66 8.48
C PHE A 112 -13.55 -6.71 9.53
N GLU A 113 -13.26 -5.42 9.47
CA GLU A 113 -13.91 -4.42 10.32
C GLU A 113 -15.42 -4.36 10.05
N TRP A 114 -16.21 -4.35 11.13
CA TRP A 114 -17.66 -4.26 11.11
C TRP A 114 -18.14 -3.08 11.97
N PRO A 115 -19.13 -2.29 11.51
CA PRO A 115 -19.83 -2.40 10.23
C PRO A 115 -18.97 -1.94 9.04
N PRO A 116 -19.28 -2.37 7.79
CA PRO A 116 -18.38 -2.20 6.65
C PRO A 116 -18.07 -0.75 6.29
N VAL A 117 -19.04 0.16 6.48
CA VAL A 117 -18.89 1.60 6.27
C VAL A 117 -19.67 2.33 7.37
N LEU A 118 -19.03 3.31 8.01
CA LEU A 118 -19.60 4.10 9.11
C LEU A 118 -19.82 5.57 8.72
N SER A 119 -19.08 6.04 7.72
CA SER A 119 -19.09 7.42 7.24
C SER A 119 -18.42 7.47 5.86
N VAL A 120 -18.52 8.61 5.17
CA VAL A 120 -17.82 8.84 3.90
C VAL A 120 -16.30 8.71 4.07
N ALA A 121 -15.74 9.27 5.15
CA ALA A 121 -14.31 9.12 5.45
C ALA A 121 -13.91 7.66 5.66
N HIS A 122 -14.72 6.89 6.40
CA HIS A 122 -14.49 5.45 6.57
C HIS A 122 -14.58 4.73 5.21
N GLY A 123 -15.57 5.07 4.37
CA GLY A 123 -15.67 4.52 3.01
C GLY A 123 -14.44 4.78 2.14
N LEU A 124 -13.85 5.97 2.22
CA LEU A 124 -12.59 6.29 1.53
C LEU A 124 -11.41 5.46 2.07
N GLU A 125 -11.34 5.21 3.37
CA GLU A 125 -10.34 4.30 3.95
C GLU A 125 -10.51 2.87 3.41
N ARG A 126 -11.76 2.39 3.29
CA ARG A 126 -12.06 1.06 2.71
C ARG A 126 -11.66 0.99 1.24
N LEU A 127 -11.94 2.04 0.47
CA LEU A 127 -11.56 2.12 -0.94
C LEU A 127 -10.03 2.11 -1.09
N ALA A 128 -9.32 2.92 -0.30
CA ALA A 128 -7.85 2.93 -0.30
C ALA A 128 -7.28 1.55 0.03
N LEU A 129 -7.85 0.86 1.02
CA LEU A 129 -7.44 -0.49 1.40
C LEU A 129 -7.69 -1.49 0.28
N ALA A 130 -8.84 -1.44 -0.38
CA ALA A 130 -9.18 -2.32 -1.50
C ALA A 130 -8.22 -2.10 -2.69
N MET A 131 -7.94 -0.84 -3.05
CA MET A 131 -6.98 -0.48 -4.10
C MET A 131 -5.55 -0.91 -3.75
N LEU A 132 -5.13 -0.73 -2.49
CA LEU A 132 -3.81 -1.15 -2.02
C LEU A 132 -3.65 -2.67 -2.08
N VAL A 133 -4.59 -3.42 -1.51
CA VAL A 133 -4.50 -4.88 -1.44
C VAL A 133 -4.67 -5.49 -2.83
N GLY A 134 -5.72 -5.09 -3.56
CA GLY A 134 -5.97 -5.59 -4.92
C GLY A 134 -4.86 -5.20 -5.89
N GLY A 135 -4.43 -3.94 -5.87
CA GLY A 135 -3.35 -3.43 -6.70
C GLY A 135 -2.02 -4.11 -6.39
N ALA A 136 -1.66 -4.28 -5.11
CA ALA A 136 -0.43 -4.97 -4.73
C ALA A 136 -0.46 -6.45 -5.14
N LEU A 137 -1.53 -7.18 -4.82
CA LEU A 137 -1.66 -8.57 -5.24
C LEU A 137 -1.53 -8.69 -6.76
N PHE A 138 -2.20 -7.81 -7.50
CA PHE A 138 -2.16 -7.83 -8.96
C PHE A 138 -0.76 -7.54 -9.53
N VAL A 139 -0.14 -6.42 -9.17
CA VAL A 139 1.15 -6.01 -9.75
C VAL A 139 2.29 -6.91 -9.32
N PHE A 140 2.38 -7.31 -8.05
CA PHE A 140 3.44 -8.21 -7.61
C PHE A 140 3.28 -9.60 -8.21
N PHE A 141 2.07 -10.15 -8.28
CA PHE A 141 1.81 -11.45 -8.89
C PHE A 141 2.16 -11.44 -10.38
N THR A 142 1.63 -10.47 -11.13
CA THR A 142 1.90 -10.38 -12.58
C THR A 142 3.38 -10.12 -12.85
N GLY A 143 4.06 -9.30 -12.04
CA GLY A 143 5.49 -9.04 -12.17
C GLY A 143 6.35 -10.30 -11.94
N VAL A 144 6.05 -11.07 -10.89
CA VAL A 144 6.75 -12.34 -10.57
C VAL A 144 6.58 -13.37 -11.68
N LEU A 145 5.39 -13.45 -12.28
CA LEU A 145 5.14 -14.39 -13.37
C LEU A 145 5.76 -13.93 -14.68
N ASN A 146 5.82 -12.61 -14.93
CA ASN A 146 6.49 -12.05 -16.10
C ASN A 146 8.01 -12.32 -16.10
N ILE A 147 8.69 -12.18 -14.96
CA ILE A 147 10.14 -12.52 -14.89
C ILE A 147 10.43 -14.01 -15.08
N GLN A 148 9.40 -14.86 -14.91
CA GLN A 148 9.45 -16.30 -15.19
C GLN A 148 8.98 -16.65 -16.61
N VAL A 149 8.55 -15.66 -17.40
CA VAL A 149 7.96 -15.86 -18.73
C VAL A 149 6.72 -16.78 -18.68
N TYR A 150 6.02 -16.78 -17.55
CA TYR A 150 4.82 -17.59 -17.35
C TYR A 150 3.58 -16.69 -17.37
N TYR A 151 2.63 -16.97 -18.28
CA TYR A 151 1.41 -16.18 -18.43
C TYR A 151 0.20 -17.09 -18.29
N ALA A 152 -0.40 -17.13 -17.10
CA ALA A 152 -1.59 -17.91 -16.82
C ALA A 152 -2.90 -17.25 -17.31
N TRP A 153 -2.80 -16.22 -18.15
CA TRP A 153 -3.90 -15.37 -18.58
C TRP A 153 -3.76 -14.98 -20.05
N SER A 154 -4.85 -14.48 -20.65
CA SER A 154 -4.89 -14.11 -22.08
C SER A 154 -4.76 -12.61 -22.36
N PHE A 155 -4.73 -11.76 -21.33
CA PHE A 155 -4.51 -10.32 -21.49
C PHE A 155 -3.02 -9.95 -21.61
N SER A 156 -2.71 -8.80 -22.20
CA SER A 156 -1.33 -8.33 -22.32
C SER A 156 -0.77 -7.87 -20.97
N PHE A 157 0.39 -8.41 -20.57
CA PHE A 157 1.06 -8.05 -19.32
C PHE A 157 1.36 -6.56 -19.23
N ILE A 158 1.91 -5.96 -20.29
CA ILE A 158 2.40 -4.57 -20.29
C ILE A 158 1.32 -3.57 -19.88
N PRO A 159 0.18 -3.43 -20.59
CA PRO A 159 -0.86 -2.49 -20.20
C PRO A 159 -1.51 -2.88 -18.87
N ALA A 160 -1.71 -4.18 -18.61
CA ALA A 160 -2.38 -4.62 -17.40
C ALA A 160 -1.56 -4.28 -16.15
N HIS A 161 -0.27 -4.61 -16.14
CA HIS A 161 0.67 -4.29 -15.07
C HIS A 161 0.86 -2.78 -14.90
N TYR A 162 0.94 -2.03 -16.01
CA TYR A 162 1.02 -0.57 -16.01
C TYR A 162 -0.19 0.07 -15.34
N TYR A 163 -1.42 -0.24 -15.79
CA TYR A 163 -2.63 0.31 -15.17
C TYR A 163 -2.86 -0.20 -13.74
N GLY A 164 -2.49 -1.46 -13.47
CA GLY A 164 -2.48 -2.01 -12.11
C GLY A 164 -1.59 -1.20 -11.17
N SER A 165 -0.44 -0.71 -11.66
CA SER A 165 0.45 0.15 -10.88
C SER A 165 -0.19 1.50 -10.54
N PHE A 166 -0.97 2.09 -11.45
CA PHE A 166 -1.74 3.31 -11.14
C PHE A 166 -2.79 3.06 -10.07
N VAL A 167 -3.52 1.94 -10.14
CA VAL A 167 -4.51 1.58 -9.10
C VAL A 167 -3.83 1.45 -7.74
N PHE A 168 -2.70 0.73 -7.69
CA PHE A 168 -1.93 0.57 -6.46
C PHE A 168 -1.43 1.91 -5.91
N LEU A 169 -0.80 2.73 -6.75
CA LEU A 169 -0.22 4.03 -6.34
C LEU A 169 -1.29 5.06 -5.97
N ALA A 170 -2.43 5.07 -6.65
CA ALA A 170 -3.57 5.91 -6.28
C ALA A 170 -4.14 5.47 -4.92
N GLY A 171 -4.24 4.15 -4.67
CA GLY A 171 -4.59 3.61 -3.36
C GLY A 171 -3.61 4.02 -2.26
N LEU A 172 -2.31 3.97 -2.54
CA LEU A 172 -1.26 4.42 -1.63
C LEU A 172 -1.35 5.91 -1.34
N ALA A 173 -1.50 6.74 -2.37
CA ALA A 173 -1.65 8.19 -2.22
C ALA A 173 -2.90 8.55 -1.39
N LEU A 174 -4.03 7.90 -1.66
CA LEU A 174 -5.26 8.07 -0.88
C LEU A 174 -5.05 7.63 0.57
N HIS A 175 -4.40 6.49 0.79
CA HIS A 175 -4.10 5.98 2.13
C HIS A 175 -3.24 6.96 2.94
N LEU A 176 -2.15 7.45 2.34
CA LEU A 176 -1.27 8.43 2.98
C LEU A 176 -1.98 9.75 3.23
N GLY A 177 -2.79 10.23 2.28
CA GLY A 177 -3.57 11.46 2.42
C GLY A 177 -4.59 11.40 3.56
N VAL A 178 -5.31 10.27 3.70
CA VAL A 178 -6.29 10.09 4.79
C VAL A 178 -5.60 9.94 6.15
N LYS A 179 -4.40 9.33 6.21
CA LYS A 179 -3.65 9.16 7.46
C LYS A 179 -2.78 10.35 7.86
N ALA A 180 -2.45 11.25 6.92
CA ALA A 180 -1.60 12.41 7.17
C ALA A 180 -2.08 13.28 8.36
N PRO A 181 -3.37 13.67 8.49
CA PRO A 181 -3.82 14.48 9.63
C PRO A 181 -3.62 13.81 10.99
N VAL A 182 -3.80 12.48 11.05
CA VAL A 182 -3.59 11.70 12.28
C VAL A 182 -2.11 11.67 12.65
N ILE A 183 -1.24 11.46 11.67
CA ILE A 183 0.22 11.46 11.85
C ILE A 183 0.70 12.85 12.31
N PHE A 184 0.25 13.92 11.64
CA PHE A 184 0.62 15.28 12.01
C PHE A 184 0.12 15.67 13.40
N ARG A 185 -1.09 15.27 13.78
CA ARG A 185 -1.62 15.51 15.12
C ARG A 185 -0.82 14.77 16.18
N ALA A 186 -0.54 13.48 15.98
CA ALA A 186 0.27 12.68 16.90
C ALA A 186 1.68 13.27 17.07
N TYR A 187 2.29 13.75 15.99
CA TYR A 187 3.60 14.41 16.04
C TYR A 187 3.56 15.72 16.82
N ARG A 188 2.50 16.53 16.66
CA ARG A 188 2.32 17.78 17.41
C ARG A 188 2.06 17.55 18.90
N GLU A 189 1.37 16.47 19.26
CA GLU A 189 1.00 16.15 20.65
C GLU A 189 2.12 15.43 21.41
N HIS A 190 2.91 14.57 20.75
CA HIS A 190 3.87 13.67 21.43
C HIS A 190 5.31 13.75 20.92
N GLY A 191 5.60 14.54 19.88
CA GLY A 191 6.95 14.61 19.28
C GLY A 191 7.48 13.23 18.86
N LEU A 192 8.77 12.98 19.10
CA LEU A 192 9.40 11.67 18.86
C LEU A 192 9.38 10.75 20.11
N ALA A 193 8.75 11.17 21.21
CA ALA A 193 8.76 10.43 22.49
C ALA A 193 8.31 8.96 22.39
N PRO A 194 7.32 8.57 21.55
CA PRO A 194 6.91 7.17 21.39
C PRO A 194 7.99 6.26 20.75
N LEU A 195 8.97 6.82 20.04
CA LEU A 195 10.09 6.06 19.47
C LEU A 195 11.15 5.69 20.53
N HIS A 196 11.10 6.33 21.70
CA HIS A 196 11.99 6.08 22.82
C HIS A 196 11.38 5.18 23.91
N GLN A 197 10.15 4.70 23.72
CA GLN A 197 9.53 3.78 24.66
C GLN A 197 10.21 2.41 24.59
N ARG A 198 10.65 1.97 25.77
CA ARG A 198 11.37 0.73 26.05
C ARG A 198 10.41 -0.47 25.88
N LEU A 199 10.86 -1.58 25.28
CA LEU A 199 10.03 -2.76 24.96
C LEU A 199 9.28 -3.35 26.19
N ASP A 200 9.86 -3.13 27.37
CA ASP A 200 9.33 -3.44 28.70
C ASP A 200 8.04 -2.68 29.06
N SER A 201 7.75 -1.57 28.38
CA SER A 201 6.51 -0.79 28.57
C SER A 201 5.32 -1.26 27.71
N THR A 202 5.53 -2.24 26.83
CA THR A 202 4.51 -2.78 25.90
C THR A 202 3.93 -4.14 26.34
N LEU A 203 4.02 -4.51 27.61
CA LEU A 203 3.31 -5.67 28.11
C LEU A 203 1.79 -5.43 28.00
N ALA A 204 1.10 -6.39 27.40
CA ALA A 204 -0.33 -6.33 27.16
C ALA A 204 -1.07 -6.11 28.49
N GLU A 205 -1.89 -5.07 28.57
CA GLU A 205 -2.92 -5.01 29.60
C GLU A 205 -3.78 -6.27 29.47
N SER A 206 -3.74 -7.07 30.54
CA SER A 206 -4.42 -8.35 30.72
C SER A 206 -5.94 -8.21 30.69
#